data_AF-W1PI13-F1
#
_entry.id   AF-W1PI13-F1
#
_cell.length_a   1.000
_cell.length_b   1.000
_cell.length_c   1.000
_cell.angle_alpha   90.00
_cell.angle_beta   90.00
_cell.angle_gamma   90.00
#
_symmetry.space_group_name_H-M   'P 1'
#
loop_
_entity.id
_entity.type
_entity.pdbx_description
1 polymer ?
#
loop_
_entity_poly.entity_id
_entity_poly.type
_entity_poly.pdbx_seq_one_letter_code
_entity_poly.pdbx_strand_id
1 'polypeptide(L)'
;MLFSKLGPLQCTAPYEVAGGFPDADLGVNKGGNNGGRDKSKEDYEAFLKGGEQVVSVMQEMLKLLEDMNMDAKSEEVAVEIAAQGVIGQRVDQMEAGFLLALDYMIQVAEKDQDDQRRSILDVIKQTVLSHLAKKCPPHVQVIGLLCRTPKKDSRYELLRRVAGGGGVFKGENGAKVQLPKANLNDIANQADDLLETMEARPTVPDRKLLARLVLIREEARNMMGGGILDERNDRGLSMLPQAEVNFLTKLVALKPGVTVRKMLKEVLEGKNEGADHTNEDTDGDSSGQRMSSGIFHGESMTGRKPRPVRPGMLLETVTKVLGGIYTSNAPGITAQHLEWVHQQTLQILQELAF
;
A
#
# COMPACT_ATOMS: atom_id res chain seq x y z
N MET A 1 -19.65 6.62 -30.50
CA MET A 1 -20.54 7.79 -30.48
C MET A 1 -20.23 8.78 -29.34
N LEU A 2 -19.75 8.34 -28.16
CA LEU A 2 -19.02 9.23 -27.20
C LEU A 2 -17.76 9.83 -27.85
N PHE A 3 -16.92 8.95 -28.39
CA PHE A 3 -15.59 9.28 -28.93
C PHE A 3 -15.61 10.24 -30.11
N SER A 4 -16.73 10.34 -30.82
CA SER A 4 -16.88 11.25 -31.98
C SER A 4 -17.35 12.65 -31.61
N LYS A 5 -17.82 12.87 -30.37
CA LYS A 5 -18.33 14.17 -29.89
C LYS A 5 -17.32 14.91 -29.01
N LEU A 6 -16.43 14.18 -28.34
CA LEU A 6 -15.48 14.72 -27.36
C LEU A 6 -14.16 15.15 -28.00
N GLY A 7 -13.73 16.40 -27.77
CA GLY A 7 -12.39 16.88 -28.12
C GLY A 7 -11.29 16.23 -27.25
N PRO A 8 -10.00 16.45 -27.56
CA PRO A 8 -8.91 15.94 -26.72
C PRO A 8 -8.97 16.58 -25.33
N LEU A 9 -9.26 15.77 -24.30
CA LEU A 9 -9.30 16.18 -22.90
C LEU A 9 -7.87 16.30 -22.36
N GLN A 10 -7.55 17.42 -21.72
CA GLN A 10 -6.22 17.70 -21.20
C GLN A 10 -6.19 17.39 -19.70
N CYS A 11 -5.92 16.13 -19.34
CA CYS A 11 -5.87 15.67 -17.96
C CYS A 11 -4.92 16.54 -17.11
N THR A 12 -5.47 17.22 -16.10
CA THR A 12 -4.66 17.86 -15.06
C THR A 12 -4.09 16.79 -14.11
N ALA A 13 -2.76 16.80 -13.97
CA ALA A 13 -1.88 15.99 -13.13
C ALA A 13 -2.41 14.61 -12.64
N PRO A 14 -1.83 13.48 -13.11
CA PRO A 14 -2.30 12.15 -12.77
C PRO A 14 -2.20 11.85 -11.27
N TYR A 15 -3.25 11.24 -10.73
CA TYR A 15 -3.17 10.49 -9.49
C TYR A 15 -2.29 9.25 -9.74
N GLU A 16 -1.00 9.35 -9.41
CA GLU A 16 -0.06 8.22 -9.52
C GLU A 16 -0.42 7.13 -8.50
N VAL A 17 -1.31 6.22 -8.91
CA VAL A 17 -1.42 4.88 -8.32
C VAL A 17 -0.30 4.04 -8.92
N ALA A 18 0.90 4.13 -8.34
CA ALA A 18 1.98 3.19 -8.60
C ALA A 18 1.56 1.83 -8.04
N GLY A 19 0.92 1.02 -8.88
CA GLY A 19 0.45 -0.32 -8.54
C GLY A 19 0.18 -1.10 -9.81
N GLY A 20 1.23 -1.38 -10.58
CA GLY A 20 1.16 -2.37 -11.65
C GLY A 20 0.95 -3.74 -11.02
N PHE A 21 -0.20 -4.35 -11.25
CA PHE A 21 -0.38 -5.78 -11.04
C PHE A 21 0.34 -6.54 -12.17
N PRO A 22 0.88 -7.74 -11.91
CA PRO A 22 1.49 -8.55 -12.96
C PRO A 22 0.46 -8.82 -14.06
N ASP A 23 0.91 -8.76 -15.31
CA ASP A 23 0.13 -9.11 -16.49
C ASP A 23 -0.60 -10.43 -16.23
N ALA A 24 -1.93 -10.35 -16.12
CA ALA A 24 -2.77 -11.53 -16.20
C ALA A 24 -2.73 -11.98 -17.67
N ASP A 25 -1.68 -12.73 -18.00
CA ASP A 25 -1.58 -13.46 -19.25
C ASP A 25 -2.71 -14.49 -19.24
N LEU A 26 -3.85 -14.14 -19.85
CA LEU A 26 -4.96 -15.06 -20.13
C LEU A 26 -4.53 -16.01 -21.26
N GLY A 27 -3.43 -16.72 -21.02
CA GLY A 27 -2.94 -17.81 -21.84
C GLY A 27 -3.86 -19.01 -21.65
N VAL A 28 -4.68 -19.27 -22.66
CA VAL A 28 -5.42 -20.52 -22.80
C VAL A 28 -4.42 -21.67 -22.90
N ASN A 29 -4.05 -22.28 -21.76
CA ASN A 29 -3.22 -23.48 -21.75
C ASN A 29 -4.10 -24.72 -21.56
N LYS A 30 -4.26 -25.48 -22.63
CA LYS A 30 -4.87 -26.81 -22.63
C LYS A 30 -3.88 -27.81 -22.01
N GLY A 31 -4.15 -28.28 -20.80
CA GLY A 31 -3.40 -29.40 -20.20
C GLY A 31 -3.75 -29.58 -18.74
N GLY A 32 -4.40 -30.70 -18.39
CA GLY A 32 -5.11 -30.85 -17.11
C GLY A 32 -4.25 -31.21 -15.90
N ASN A 33 -4.78 -30.90 -14.72
CA ASN A 33 -5.15 -31.93 -13.73
C ASN A 33 -6.12 -31.34 -12.69
N ASN A 34 -7.03 -32.18 -12.18
CA ASN A 34 -8.16 -31.81 -11.32
C ASN A 34 -7.72 -31.36 -9.91
N GLY A 35 -8.23 -30.21 -9.44
CA GLY A 35 -8.12 -29.80 -8.03
C GLY A 35 -8.52 -28.37 -7.66
N GLY A 36 -8.76 -27.44 -8.61
CA GLY A 36 -9.01 -26.02 -8.29
C GLY A 36 -9.98 -25.28 -9.24
N ARG A 37 -11.06 -25.93 -9.67
CA ARG A 37 -11.90 -25.47 -10.81
C ARG A 37 -13.00 -24.47 -10.50
N ASP A 38 -13.30 -24.17 -9.23
CA ASP A 38 -14.41 -23.24 -8.89
C ASP A 38 -13.99 -21.77 -8.78
N LYS A 39 -12.82 -21.46 -8.17
CA LYS A 39 -12.36 -20.06 -8.04
C LYS A 39 -12.20 -19.34 -9.39
N SER A 40 -11.68 -20.02 -10.42
CA SER A 40 -11.43 -19.39 -11.72
C SER A 40 -12.69 -19.11 -12.54
N LYS A 41 -13.80 -19.81 -12.28
CA LYS A 41 -15.09 -19.52 -12.94
C LYS A 41 -15.80 -18.34 -12.28
N GLU A 42 -15.82 -18.31 -10.95
CA GLU A 42 -16.41 -17.21 -10.19
C GLU A 42 -15.69 -15.88 -10.48
N ASP A 43 -14.35 -15.90 -10.55
CA ASP A 43 -13.54 -14.74 -10.89
C ASP A 43 -13.80 -14.27 -12.34
N TYR A 44 -13.99 -15.20 -13.27
CA TYR A 44 -14.29 -14.89 -14.67
C TYR A 44 -15.71 -14.34 -14.86
N GLU A 45 -16.70 -14.90 -14.17
CA GLU A 45 -18.07 -14.39 -14.17
C GLU A 45 -18.15 -13.01 -13.54
N ALA A 46 -17.45 -12.77 -12.42
CA ALA A 46 -17.36 -11.46 -11.79
C ALA A 46 -16.70 -10.42 -12.71
N PHE A 47 -15.67 -10.82 -13.47
CA PHE A 47 -15.05 -9.96 -14.47
C PHE A 47 -16.02 -9.59 -15.61
N LEU A 48 -16.74 -10.57 -16.15
CA LEU A 48 -17.72 -10.32 -17.23
C LEU A 48 -18.85 -9.39 -16.75
N LYS A 49 -19.42 -9.64 -15.57
CA LYS A 49 -20.41 -8.76 -14.95
C LYS A 49 -19.86 -7.36 -14.71
N GLY A 50 -18.61 -7.26 -14.23
CA GLY A 50 -17.91 -5.99 -14.10
C GLY A 50 -17.80 -5.24 -15.43
N GLY A 51 -17.48 -5.94 -16.51
CA GLY A 51 -17.43 -5.39 -17.86
C GLY A 51 -18.78 -4.84 -18.34
N GLU A 52 -19.86 -5.60 -18.12
CA GLU A 52 -21.22 -5.14 -18.42
C GLU A 52 -21.60 -3.89 -17.61
N GLN A 53 -21.21 -3.83 -16.33
CA GLN A 53 -21.42 -2.66 -15.49
C GLN A 53 -20.67 -1.43 -16.00
N VAL A 54 -19.42 -1.56 -16.44
CA VAL A 54 -18.65 -0.45 -17.03
C VAL A 54 -19.34 0.08 -18.29
N VAL A 55 -19.79 -0.82 -19.18
CA VAL A 55 -20.52 -0.43 -20.40
C VAL A 55 -21.83 0.28 -20.05
N SER A 56 -22.57 -0.20 -19.06
CA SER A 56 -23.81 0.44 -18.59
C SER A 56 -23.56 1.84 -18.04
N VAL A 57 -22.50 2.04 -17.24
CA VAL A 57 -22.12 3.37 -16.72
C VAL A 57 -21.82 4.33 -17.87
N MET A 58 -21.05 3.89 -18.86
CA MET A 58 -20.73 4.73 -20.03
C MET A 58 -21.98 5.10 -20.85
N GLN A 59 -22.94 4.18 -21.00
CA GLN A 59 -24.19 4.46 -21.71
C GLN A 59 -25.09 5.44 -20.96
N GLU A 60 -25.10 5.43 -19.64
CA GLU A 60 -25.87 6.39 -18.84
C GLU A 60 -25.21 7.77 -18.82
N MET A 61 -23.88 7.82 -18.72
CA MET A 61 -23.15 9.07 -18.89
C MET A 61 -23.44 9.70 -20.26
N LEU A 62 -23.54 8.88 -21.31
CA LEU A 62 -23.96 9.33 -22.64
C LEU A 62 -25.30 10.05 -22.64
N LYS A 63 -26.33 9.42 -22.04
CA LYS A 63 -27.67 10.01 -21.97
C LYS A 63 -27.65 11.34 -21.22
N LEU A 64 -26.96 11.40 -20.08
CA LEU A 64 -26.84 12.64 -19.30
C LEU A 64 -26.11 13.74 -20.07
N LEU A 65 -25.06 13.40 -20.81
CA LEU A 65 -24.33 14.35 -21.66
C LEU A 65 -25.15 14.80 -22.87
N GLU A 66 -26.07 13.97 -23.38
CA GLU A 66 -27.01 14.36 -24.44
C GLU A 66 -28.09 15.33 -23.94
N ASP A 67 -28.51 15.17 -22.68
CA ASP A 67 -29.48 16.06 -22.03
C ASP A 67 -28.86 17.41 -21.61
N MET A 68 -27.54 17.45 -21.40
CA MET A 68 -26.80 18.67 -21.10
C MET A 68 -26.52 19.45 -22.39
N ASN A 69 -27.01 20.70 -22.48
CA ASN A 69 -26.76 21.54 -23.65
C ASN A 69 -25.32 22.09 -23.60
N MET A 70 -24.41 21.42 -24.33
CA MET A 70 -22.96 21.60 -24.22
C MET A 70 -22.41 22.80 -25.00
N ASP A 71 -21.63 23.65 -24.35
CA ASP A 71 -20.67 24.57 -24.95
C ASP A 71 -19.24 23.98 -24.91
N ALA A 72 -18.46 24.14 -25.98
CA ALA A 72 -17.17 23.45 -26.21
C ALA A 72 -16.08 23.70 -25.13
N LYS A 73 -16.29 24.63 -24.20
CA LYS A 73 -15.39 24.91 -23.06
C LYS A 73 -15.79 24.19 -21.76
N SER A 74 -16.99 23.62 -21.71
CA SER A 74 -17.57 22.96 -20.53
C SER A 74 -17.51 21.44 -20.63
N GLU A 75 -16.87 20.91 -21.68
CA GLU A 75 -16.90 19.50 -22.03
C GLU A 75 -16.26 18.59 -20.98
N GLU A 76 -15.06 18.92 -20.51
CA GLU A 76 -14.37 18.18 -19.45
C GLU A 76 -15.16 18.18 -18.14
N VAL A 77 -15.68 19.36 -17.75
CA VAL A 77 -16.47 19.53 -16.52
C VAL A 77 -17.78 18.76 -16.60
N ALA A 78 -18.43 18.71 -17.77
CA ALA A 78 -19.66 17.94 -17.95
C ALA A 78 -19.41 16.43 -17.85
N VAL A 79 -18.30 15.93 -18.38
CA VAL A 79 -17.93 14.51 -18.24
C VAL A 79 -17.72 14.15 -16.78
N GLU A 80 -17.04 14.99 -16.01
CA GLU A 80 -16.89 14.78 -14.56
C GLU A 80 -18.23 14.82 -13.81
N ILE A 81 -19.12 15.77 -14.15
CA ILE A 81 -20.45 15.87 -13.54
C ILE A 81 -21.31 14.65 -13.88
N ALA A 82 -21.30 14.21 -15.13
CA ALA A 82 -22.02 13.02 -15.57
C ALA A 82 -21.46 11.76 -14.86
N ALA A 83 -20.14 11.64 -14.76
CA ALA A 83 -19.49 10.55 -14.04
C ALA A 83 -19.92 10.55 -12.56
N GLN A 84 -19.86 11.70 -11.87
CA GLN A 84 -20.29 11.81 -10.47
C GLN A 84 -21.77 11.47 -10.27
N GLY A 85 -22.63 11.90 -11.20
CA GLY A 85 -24.07 11.62 -11.16
C GLY A 85 -24.38 10.14 -11.27
N VAL A 86 -23.82 9.46 -12.27
CA VAL A 86 -24.07 8.02 -12.52
C VAL A 86 -23.42 7.15 -11.45
N ILE A 87 -22.15 7.42 -11.14
CA ILE A 87 -21.39 6.63 -10.17
C ILE A 87 -21.96 6.81 -8.77
N GLY A 88 -22.34 8.03 -8.38
CA GLY A 88 -22.93 8.30 -7.07
C GLY A 88 -24.19 7.47 -6.78
N GLN A 89 -24.99 7.18 -7.80
CA GLN A 89 -26.21 6.36 -7.67
C GLN A 89 -25.92 4.86 -7.61
N ARG A 90 -24.85 4.39 -8.27
CA ARG A 90 -24.59 2.96 -8.48
C ARG A 90 -23.43 2.38 -7.67
N VAL A 91 -22.62 3.20 -7.00
CA VAL A 91 -21.38 2.73 -6.36
C VAL A 91 -21.61 1.62 -5.32
N ASP A 92 -22.79 1.59 -4.66
CA ASP A 92 -23.14 0.54 -3.68
C ASP A 92 -23.55 -0.79 -4.33
N GLN A 93 -23.86 -0.76 -5.63
CA GLN A 93 -24.27 -1.91 -6.44
C GLN A 93 -23.13 -2.40 -7.35
N MET A 94 -22.00 -1.70 -7.37
CA MET A 94 -20.83 -2.10 -8.16
C MET A 94 -20.22 -3.37 -7.58
N GLU A 95 -20.01 -4.36 -8.44
CA GLU A 95 -19.43 -5.64 -8.04
C GLU A 95 -17.90 -5.56 -7.94
N ALA A 96 -17.29 -6.51 -7.23
CA ALA A 96 -15.83 -6.57 -7.05
C ALA A 96 -15.05 -6.63 -8.38
N GLY A 97 -15.67 -7.17 -9.44
CA GLY A 97 -15.08 -7.24 -10.78
C GLY A 97 -15.09 -5.92 -11.57
N PHE A 98 -15.81 -4.89 -11.12
CA PHE A 98 -15.95 -3.63 -11.84
C PHE A 98 -14.61 -2.91 -12.05
N LEU A 99 -13.82 -2.71 -10.99
CA LEU A 99 -12.53 -2.02 -11.08
C LEU A 99 -11.51 -2.82 -11.90
N LEU A 100 -11.55 -4.16 -11.81
CA LEU A 100 -10.70 -5.04 -12.60
C LEU A 100 -11.04 -4.94 -14.09
N ALA A 101 -12.32 -4.94 -14.44
CA ALA A 101 -12.77 -4.75 -15.81
C ALA A 101 -12.42 -3.35 -16.34
N LEU A 102 -12.54 -2.32 -15.50
CA LEU A 102 -12.18 -0.95 -15.86
C LEU A 102 -10.67 -0.82 -16.15
N ASP A 103 -9.83 -1.40 -15.30
CA ASP A 103 -8.37 -1.42 -15.49
C ASP A 103 -7.99 -2.18 -16.77
N TYR A 104 -8.64 -3.31 -17.03
CA TYR A 104 -8.44 -4.05 -18.28
C TYR A 104 -8.85 -3.21 -19.51
N MET A 105 -9.98 -2.51 -19.46
CA MET A 105 -10.42 -1.65 -20.57
C MET A 105 -9.48 -0.46 -20.80
N ILE A 106 -8.87 0.09 -19.75
CA ILE A 106 -7.83 1.13 -19.84
C ILE A 106 -6.60 0.56 -20.55
N GLN A 107 -6.12 -0.62 -20.15
CA GLN A 107 -4.98 -1.28 -20.79
C GLN A 107 -5.23 -1.58 -22.27
N VAL A 108 -6.45 -2.01 -22.63
CA VAL A 108 -6.85 -2.22 -24.03
C VAL A 108 -6.81 -0.90 -24.80
N ALA A 109 -7.34 0.19 -24.23
CA ALA A 109 -7.28 1.51 -24.86
C ALA A 109 -5.85 2.03 -25.05
N GLU A 110 -4.94 1.74 -24.11
CA GLU A 110 -3.51 2.04 -24.26
C GLU A 110 -2.85 1.25 -25.38
N LYS A 111 -3.18 -0.05 -25.51
CA LYS A 111 -2.69 -0.91 -26.61
C LYS A 111 -3.20 -0.46 -27.97
N ASP A 112 -4.44 0.01 -28.02
CA ASP A 112 -5.09 0.49 -29.24
C ASP A 112 -4.72 1.95 -29.59
N GLN A 113 -3.91 2.62 -28.76
CA GLN A 113 -3.54 4.05 -28.88
C GLN A 113 -4.75 5.00 -28.96
N ASP A 114 -5.84 4.64 -28.28
CA ASP A 114 -7.06 5.46 -28.20
C ASP A 114 -7.01 6.35 -26.95
N ASP A 115 -6.32 7.49 -27.07
CA ASP A 115 -6.14 8.46 -25.98
C ASP A 115 -7.47 9.03 -25.45
N GLN A 116 -8.47 9.15 -26.32
CA GLN A 116 -9.80 9.64 -25.93
C GLN A 116 -10.52 8.62 -25.06
N ARG A 117 -10.52 7.34 -25.46
CA ARG A 117 -11.10 6.28 -24.64
C ARG A 117 -10.38 6.10 -23.32
N ARG A 118 -9.06 6.19 -23.33
CA ARG A 118 -8.25 6.13 -22.12
C ARG A 118 -8.63 7.25 -21.15
N SER A 119 -8.65 8.51 -21.60
CA SER A 119 -8.94 9.66 -20.72
C SER A 119 -10.32 9.57 -20.05
N ILE A 120 -11.35 9.15 -20.79
CA ILE A 120 -12.70 8.97 -20.23
C ILE A 120 -12.72 7.85 -19.17
N LEU A 121 -12.08 6.71 -19.46
CA LEU A 121 -12.02 5.59 -18.52
C LEU A 121 -11.21 5.96 -17.26
N ASP A 122 -10.15 6.74 -17.41
CA ASP A 122 -9.40 7.30 -16.28
C ASP A 122 -10.27 8.23 -15.42
N VAL A 123 -11.06 9.13 -16.02
CA VAL A 123 -12.01 9.99 -15.29
C VAL A 123 -13.04 9.15 -14.52
N ILE A 124 -13.59 8.10 -15.14
CA ILE A 124 -14.51 7.17 -14.48
C ILE A 124 -13.82 6.49 -13.29
N LYS A 125 -12.60 5.97 -13.49
CA LYS A 125 -11.81 5.31 -12.44
C LYS A 125 -11.57 6.25 -11.26
N GLN A 126 -11.11 7.47 -11.52
CA GLN A 126 -10.88 8.47 -10.46
C GLN A 126 -12.16 8.83 -9.72
N THR A 127 -13.27 8.95 -10.44
CA THR A 127 -14.56 9.28 -9.84
C THR A 127 -15.06 8.17 -8.93
N VAL A 128 -14.95 6.91 -9.35
CA VAL A 128 -15.28 5.74 -8.51
C VAL A 128 -14.41 5.69 -7.26
N LEU A 129 -13.09 5.82 -7.41
CA LEU A 129 -12.16 5.82 -6.28
C LEU A 129 -12.45 6.96 -5.29
N SER A 130 -12.81 8.15 -5.79
CA SER A 130 -13.20 9.30 -4.97
C SER A 130 -14.49 9.03 -4.19
N HIS A 131 -15.50 8.43 -4.82
CA HIS A 131 -16.74 8.06 -4.14
C HIS A 131 -16.53 6.98 -3.07
N LEU A 132 -15.74 5.95 -3.38
CA LEU A 132 -15.39 4.91 -2.41
C LEU A 132 -14.61 5.50 -1.23
N ALA A 133 -13.62 6.35 -1.49
CA ALA A 133 -12.84 7.01 -0.45
C ALA A 133 -13.71 7.85 0.49
N LYS A 134 -14.74 8.55 -0.01
CA LYS A 134 -15.68 9.33 0.81
C LYS A 134 -16.56 8.44 1.71
N LYS A 135 -16.83 7.20 1.30
CA LYS A 135 -17.64 6.24 2.07
C LYS A 135 -16.84 5.46 3.12
N CYS A 136 -15.52 5.43 3.01
CA CYS A 136 -14.67 4.77 4.00
C CYS A 136 -14.84 5.42 5.40
N PRO A 137 -14.61 4.67 6.49
CA PRO A 137 -14.61 5.25 7.83
C PRO A 137 -13.59 6.39 8.00
N PRO A 138 -13.83 7.35 8.92
CA PRO A 138 -12.96 8.50 9.14
C PRO A 138 -11.46 8.19 9.28
N HIS A 139 -11.10 7.15 10.03
CA HIS A 139 -9.71 6.76 10.25
C HIS A 139 -9.03 6.27 8.96
N VAL A 140 -9.74 5.51 8.10
CA VAL A 140 -9.23 5.06 6.80
C VAL A 140 -9.03 6.25 5.85
N GLN A 141 -9.96 7.20 5.83
CA GLN A 141 -9.82 8.42 5.03
C GLN A 141 -8.58 9.21 5.41
N VAL A 142 -8.32 9.35 6.71
CA VAL A 142 -7.16 10.06 7.24
C VAL A 142 -5.86 9.36 6.86
N ILE A 143 -5.78 8.03 6.94
CA ILE A 143 -4.61 7.27 6.47
C ILE A 143 -4.34 7.57 4.99
N GLY A 144 -5.38 7.56 4.15
CA GLY A 144 -5.25 7.90 2.73
C GLY A 144 -4.69 9.32 2.48
N LEU A 145 -5.06 10.29 3.32
CA LEU A 145 -4.51 11.65 3.26
C LEU A 145 -3.06 11.73 3.74
N LEU A 146 -2.73 11.01 4.81
CA LEU A 146 -1.38 10.97 5.36
C LEU A 146 -0.39 10.30 4.39
N CYS A 147 -0.81 9.26 3.67
CA CYS A 147 0.00 8.61 2.63
C CYS A 147 0.38 9.57 1.49
N ARG A 148 -0.37 10.65 1.28
CA ARG A 148 -0.12 11.67 0.24
C ARG A 148 0.65 12.88 0.77
N THR A 149 0.96 12.92 2.07
CA THR A 149 1.60 14.07 2.72
C THR A 149 3.08 13.75 2.99
N PRO A 150 4.03 14.26 2.19
CA PRO A 150 5.43 13.85 2.25
C PRO A 150 6.16 14.39 3.48
N LYS A 151 5.86 15.62 3.88
CA LYS A 151 6.54 16.28 5.01
C LYS A 151 5.99 15.79 6.34
N LYS A 152 6.91 15.41 7.24
CA LYS A 152 6.62 15.00 8.60
C LYS A 152 5.81 16.05 9.36
N ASP A 153 6.25 17.32 9.37
CA ASP A 153 5.56 18.37 10.13
C ASP A 153 4.11 18.58 9.67
N SER A 154 3.86 18.50 8.36
CA SER A 154 2.51 18.57 7.80
C SER A 154 1.64 17.38 8.20
N ARG A 155 2.20 16.17 8.30
CA ARG A 155 1.49 14.99 8.83
C ARG A 155 1.13 15.16 10.31
N TYR A 156 2.05 15.67 11.13
CA TYR A 156 1.76 15.97 12.55
C TYR A 156 0.67 17.04 12.71
N GLU A 157 0.69 18.07 11.88
CA GLU A 157 -0.35 19.11 11.88
C GLU A 157 -1.71 18.54 11.46
N LEU A 158 -1.73 17.65 10.46
CA LEU A 158 -2.93 16.93 10.03
C LEU A 158 -3.47 16.05 11.17
N LEU A 159 -2.63 15.20 11.77
CA LEU A 159 -2.99 14.34 12.90
C LEU A 159 -3.53 15.14 14.08
N ARG A 160 -2.91 16.28 14.41
CA ARG A 160 -3.38 17.17 15.48
C ARG A 160 -4.77 17.74 15.19
N ARG A 161 -5.04 18.16 13.95
CA ARG A 161 -6.38 18.66 13.58
C ARG A 161 -7.43 17.55 13.62
N VAL A 162 -7.11 16.37 13.10
CA VAL A 162 -8.01 15.21 13.13
C VAL A 162 -8.39 14.85 14.57
N ALA A 163 -7.40 14.76 15.47
CA ALA A 163 -7.62 14.49 16.88
C ALA A 163 -8.39 15.61 17.60
N GLY A 164 -8.17 16.87 17.20
CA GLY A 164 -8.83 18.06 17.74
C GLY A 164 -10.27 18.29 17.30
N GLY A 165 -10.85 17.42 16.47
CA GLY A 165 -12.24 17.54 16.00
C GLY A 165 -12.41 17.69 14.50
N GLY A 166 -11.33 17.58 13.71
CA GLY A 166 -11.34 17.73 12.26
C GLY A 166 -11.18 19.19 11.81
N GLY A 167 -11.66 19.50 10.60
CA GLY A 167 -11.66 20.86 10.06
C GLY A 167 -11.03 20.96 8.67
N VAL A 168 -10.65 22.17 8.25
CA VAL A 168 -10.04 22.38 6.93
C VAL A 168 -8.52 22.34 7.02
N PHE A 169 -7.91 21.44 6.27
CA PHE A 169 -6.46 21.37 6.09
C PHE A 169 -6.07 21.98 4.75
N LYS A 170 -5.05 22.83 4.76
CA LYS A 170 -4.45 23.33 3.52
C LYS A 170 -3.26 22.43 3.21
N GLY A 171 -3.37 21.64 2.15
CA GLY A 171 -2.23 20.89 1.62
C GLY A 171 -1.17 21.83 1.04
N GLU A 172 0.00 21.28 0.73
CA GLU A 172 1.14 22.04 0.19
C GLU A 172 0.80 22.77 -1.12
N ASN A 173 -0.11 22.20 -1.91
CA ASN A 173 -0.56 22.78 -3.18
C ASN A 173 -1.66 23.85 -3.00
N GLY A 174 -1.93 24.30 -1.77
CA GLY A 174 -3.01 25.25 -1.45
C GLY A 174 -4.42 24.65 -1.50
N ALA A 175 -4.55 23.38 -1.89
CA ALA A 175 -5.81 22.65 -1.89
C ALA A 175 -6.36 22.52 -0.47
N LYS A 176 -7.60 22.96 -0.27
CA LYS A 176 -8.33 22.84 1.00
C LYS A 176 -9.03 21.49 1.05
N VAL A 177 -8.62 20.64 1.96
CA VAL A 177 -9.23 19.32 2.20
C VAL A 177 -10.00 19.37 3.51
N GLN A 178 -11.23 18.87 3.52
CA GLN A 178 -11.96 18.64 4.77
C GLN A 178 -11.42 17.39 5.45
N LEU A 179 -11.01 17.54 6.71
CA LEU A 179 -10.56 16.47 7.57
C LEU A 179 -11.72 15.95 8.41
N PRO A 180 -11.98 14.64 8.40
CA PRO A 180 -12.93 14.04 9.32
C PRO A 180 -12.32 13.99 10.73
N LYS A 181 -13.18 13.88 11.74
CA LYS A 181 -12.76 13.63 13.13
C LYS A 181 -12.46 12.15 13.31
N ALA A 182 -11.28 11.81 13.82
CA ALA A 182 -10.90 10.43 14.13
C ALA A 182 -9.97 10.38 15.35
N ASN A 183 -9.97 9.24 16.06
CA ASN A 183 -9.10 9.00 17.20
C ASN A 183 -7.71 8.56 16.71
N LEU A 184 -6.65 9.02 17.38
CA LEU A 184 -5.28 8.61 17.07
C LEU A 184 -5.07 7.10 17.29
N ASN A 185 -5.73 6.51 18.29
CA ASN A 185 -5.66 5.06 18.52
C ASN A 185 -6.27 4.29 17.33
N ASP A 186 -7.45 4.72 16.85
CA ASP A 186 -8.12 4.06 15.72
C ASP A 186 -7.29 4.19 14.43
N ILE A 187 -6.63 5.33 14.22
CA ILE A 187 -5.72 5.53 13.07
C ILE A 187 -4.49 4.62 13.20
N ALA A 188 -3.87 4.55 14.38
CA ALA A 188 -2.72 3.72 14.63
C ALA A 188 -3.06 2.23 14.42
N ASN A 189 -4.16 1.76 15.02
CA ASN A 189 -4.63 0.39 14.91
C ASN A 189 -5.00 0.04 13.46
N GLN A 190 -5.74 0.91 12.76
CA GLN A 190 -6.08 0.66 11.36
C GLN A 190 -4.84 0.61 10.47
N ALA A 191 -3.86 1.49 10.67
CA ALA A 191 -2.60 1.44 9.94
C ALA A 191 -1.84 0.15 10.26
N ASP A 192 -1.91 -0.32 11.50
CA ASP A 192 -1.31 -1.58 11.96
C ASP A 192 -1.94 -2.81 11.30
N ASP A 193 -3.28 -2.87 11.23
CA ASP A 193 -4.04 -3.96 10.58
C ASP A 193 -3.72 -4.05 9.07
N LEU A 194 -3.65 -2.89 8.40
CA LEU A 194 -3.28 -2.81 6.98
C LEU A 194 -1.85 -3.29 6.77
N LEU A 195 -0.94 -2.87 7.65
CA LEU A 195 0.46 -3.26 7.62
C LEU A 195 0.63 -4.75 7.89
N GLU A 196 -0.06 -5.32 8.87
CA GLU A 196 -0.05 -6.76 9.15
C GLU A 196 -0.52 -7.54 7.93
N THR A 197 -1.61 -7.10 7.30
CA THR A 197 -2.14 -7.73 6.08
C THR A 197 -1.14 -7.68 4.93
N MET A 198 -0.36 -6.60 4.79
CA MET A 198 0.68 -6.48 3.77
C MET A 198 1.91 -7.34 4.10
N GLU A 199 2.33 -7.38 5.35
CA GLU A 199 3.53 -8.11 5.81
C GLU A 199 3.31 -9.61 5.93
N ALA A 200 2.06 -10.06 6.15
CA ALA A 200 1.69 -11.47 6.17
C ALA A 200 1.80 -12.14 4.79
N ARG A 201 1.79 -11.36 3.70
CA ARG A 201 1.93 -11.86 2.33
C ARG A 201 3.35 -12.37 2.07
N PRO A 202 3.50 -13.41 1.24
CA PRO A 202 4.82 -13.92 0.86
C PRO A 202 5.66 -12.86 0.12
N THR A 203 5.01 -12.03 -0.69
CA THR A 203 5.61 -10.93 -1.43
C THR A 203 4.95 -9.61 -1.02
N VAL A 204 5.74 -8.56 -0.82
CA VAL A 204 5.19 -7.22 -0.53
C VAL A 204 4.78 -6.57 -1.85
N PRO A 205 3.51 -6.19 -2.03
CA PRO A 205 3.03 -5.64 -3.29
C PRO A 205 3.57 -4.24 -3.58
N ASP A 206 3.61 -3.36 -2.58
CA ASP A 206 4.17 -2.01 -2.70
C ASP A 206 4.95 -1.62 -1.44
N ARG A 207 6.27 -1.48 -1.59
CA ARG A 207 7.17 -1.12 -0.50
C ARG A 207 7.09 0.36 -0.13
N LYS A 208 6.74 1.25 -1.07
CA LYS A 208 6.54 2.68 -0.77
C LYS A 208 5.31 2.86 0.09
N LEU A 209 4.20 2.21 -0.26
CA LEU A 209 3.01 2.20 0.58
C LEU A 209 3.27 1.58 1.94
N LEU A 210 4.00 0.46 2.01
CA LEU A 210 4.39 -0.16 3.28
C LEU A 210 5.15 0.84 4.16
N ALA A 211 6.15 1.53 3.62
CA ALA A 211 6.91 2.53 4.36
C ALA A 211 6.04 3.69 4.86
N ARG A 212 5.11 4.16 4.03
CA ARG A 212 4.14 5.20 4.43
C ARG A 212 3.26 4.74 5.59
N LEU A 213 2.73 3.51 5.54
CA LEU A 213 1.90 2.96 6.61
C LEU A 213 2.67 2.79 7.92
N VAL A 214 3.93 2.31 7.85
CA VAL A 214 4.81 2.22 9.03
C VAL A 214 4.98 3.61 9.66
N LEU A 215 5.33 4.63 8.86
CA LEU A 215 5.52 5.99 9.36
C LEU A 215 4.25 6.54 10.01
N ILE A 216 3.09 6.36 9.38
CA ILE A 216 1.80 6.83 9.91
C ILE A 216 1.49 6.19 11.26
N ARG A 217 1.67 4.87 11.36
CA ARG A 217 1.47 4.13 12.61
C ARG A 217 2.36 4.69 13.73
N GLU A 218 3.66 4.84 13.46
CA GLU A 218 4.62 5.32 14.45
C GLU A 218 4.37 6.79 14.83
N GLU A 219 3.98 7.65 13.89
CA GLU A 219 3.65 9.05 14.17
C GLU A 219 2.37 9.20 15.00
N ALA A 220 1.34 8.41 14.70
CA ALA A 220 0.11 8.37 15.48
C ALA A 220 0.39 7.89 16.92
N ARG A 221 1.18 6.83 17.10
CA ARG A 221 1.63 6.32 18.42
C ARG A 221 2.43 7.36 19.20
N ASN A 222 3.41 7.99 18.55
CA ASN A 222 4.21 9.05 19.16
C ASN A 222 3.36 10.24 19.64
N MET A 223 2.32 10.61 18.89
CA MET A 223 1.42 11.69 19.28
C MET A 223 0.55 11.35 20.51
N MET A 224 0.36 10.08 20.84
CA MET A 224 -0.40 9.65 22.01
C MET A 224 0.42 9.66 23.30
N GLY A 225 1.71 10.05 23.23
CA GLY A 225 2.53 10.36 24.39
C GLY A 225 3.11 9.17 25.15
N GLY A 226 2.91 7.93 24.71
CA GLY A 226 3.48 6.75 25.39
C GLY A 226 4.88 6.36 24.95
N GLY A 227 5.44 7.02 23.93
CA GLY A 227 6.78 6.74 23.43
C GLY A 227 6.93 5.34 22.85
N ILE A 228 8.18 4.90 22.71
CA ILE A 228 8.51 3.60 22.08
C ILE A 228 8.02 2.41 22.93
N LEU A 229 8.05 2.52 24.26
CA LEU A 229 7.71 1.43 25.19
C LEU A 229 6.24 1.44 25.65
N ASP A 230 5.35 2.18 24.98
CA ASP A 230 3.93 2.17 25.33
C ASP A 230 3.36 0.75 25.22
N GLU A 231 2.75 0.25 26.29
CA GLU A 231 2.11 -1.07 26.32
C GLU A 231 1.03 -1.21 25.24
N ARG A 232 0.40 -0.09 24.84
CA ARG A 232 -0.58 -0.06 23.73
C ARG A 232 0.03 -0.39 22.36
N ASN A 233 1.35 -0.32 22.23
CA ASN A 233 2.05 -0.65 20.99
C ASN A 233 2.24 -2.15 20.81
N ASP A 234 2.07 -2.96 21.88
CA ASP A 234 2.32 -4.39 21.84
C ASP A 234 1.25 -5.13 21.04
N ARG A 235 1.68 -5.80 19.95
CA ARG A 235 0.83 -6.69 19.14
C ARG A 235 0.46 -8.03 19.81
N GLY A 236 0.84 -8.23 21.07
CA GLY A 236 0.58 -9.45 21.83
C GLY A 236 1.39 -10.67 21.37
N LEU A 237 2.44 -10.48 20.56
CA LEU A 237 3.30 -11.59 20.13
C LEU A 237 3.97 -12.27 21.34
N SER A 238 3.59 -13.51 21.61
CA SER A 238 4.18 -14.35 22.66
C SER A 238 5.57 -14.87 22.30
N MET A 239 5.88 -14.95 21.00
CA MET A 239 7.19 -15.33 20.47
C MET A 239 7.63 -14.30 19.44
N LEU A 240 8.89 -13.86 19.54
CA LEU A 240 9.47 -12.94 18.56
C LEU A 240 9.75 -13.70 17.26
N PRO A 241 9.51 -13.08 16.09
CA PRO A 241 9.75 -13.76 14.82
C PRO A 241 11.26 -13.91 14.56
N GLN A 242 11.63 -15.13 14.14
CA GLN A 242 13.02 -15.58 14.10
C GLN A 242 13.88 -14.75 13.11
N ALA A 243 13.30 -14.31 12.01
CA ALA A 243 14.02 -13.56 10.99
C ALA A 243 14.50 -12.20 11.51
N GLU A 244 13.60 -11.46 12.15
CA GLU A 244 13.88 -10.17 12.78
C GLU A 244 14.89 -10.31 13.93
N VAL A 245 14.77 -11.36 14.75
CA VAL A 245 15.72 -11.62 15.85
C VAL A 245 17.11 -11.95 15.31
N ASN A 246 17.21 -12.79 14.28
CA ASN A 246 18.48 -13.13 13.65
C ASN A 246 19.15 -11.89 13.03
N PHE A 247 18.36 -11.06 12.34
CA PHE A 247 18.84 -9.82 11.76
C PHE A 247 19.30 -8.83 12.85
N LEU A 248 18.50 -8.67 13.90
CA LEU A 248 18.83 -7.79 15.03
C LEU A 248 20.14 -8.20 15.71
N THR A 249 20.36 -9.50 15.88
CA THR A 249 21.60 -10.06 16.44
C THR A 249 22.82 -9.66 15.59
N LYS A 250 22.69 -9.68 14.26
CA LYS A 250 23.75 -9.21 13.34
C LYS A 250 23.97 -7.70 13.46
N LEU A 251 22.90 -6.91 13.60
CA LEU A 251 23.02 -5.45 13.76
C LEU A 251 23.71 -5.07 15.07
N VAL A 252 23.41 -5.76 16.18
CA VAL A 252 24.01 -5.50 17.50
C VAL A 252 25.48 -5.92 17.55
N ALA A 253 25.89 -6.92 16.77
CA ALA A 253 27.29 -7.33 16.66
C ALA A 253 28.17 -6.28 15.95
N LEU A 254 27.56 -5.32 15.24
CA LEU A 254 28.25 -4.27 14.50
C LEU A 254 28.17 -2.94 15.25
N LYS A 255 29.21 -2.11 15.11
CA LYS A 255 29.17 -0.74 15.64
C LYS A 255 28.17 0.12 14.87
N PRO A 256 27.38 0.97 15.55
CA PRO A 256 26.43 1.85 14.87
C PRO A 256 27.18 2.80 13.94
N GLY A 257 26.65 2.97 12.73
CA GLY A 257 27.31 3.75 11.69
C GLY A 257 26.84 3.42 10.27
N VAL A 258 27.63 3.81 9.28
CA VAL A 258 27.27 3.73 7.85
C VAL A 258 26.98 2.31 7.39
N THR A 259 27.72 1.31 7.89
CA THR A 259 27.52 -0.10 7.55
C THR A 259 26.15 -0.60 8.00
N VAL A 260 25.77 -0.32 9.25
CA VAL A 260 24.47 -0.72 9.82
C VAL A 260 23.33 -0.01 9.08
N ARG A 261 23.48 1.30 8.80
CA ARG A 261 22.50 2.05 8.01
C ARG A 261 22.34 1.49 6.60
N LYS A 262 23.43 1.09 5.95
CA LYS A 262 23.39 0.45 4.62
C LYS A 262 22.66 -0.90 4.67
N MET A 263 22.96 -1.74 5.65
CA MET A 263 22.26 -3.02 5.83
C MET A 263 20.76 -2.83 6.06
N LEU A 264 20.38 -1.86 6.91
CA LEU A 264 18.98 -1.50 7.11
C LEU A 264 18.34 -1.07 5.79
N LYS A 265 18.98 -0.19 5.03
CA LYS A 265 18.47 0.28 3.75
C LYS A 265 18.24 -0.84 2.74
N GLU A 266 19.19 -1.75 2.61
CA GLU A 266 19.06 -2.89 1.70
C GLU A 266 17.89 -3.80 2.10
N VAL A 267 17.71 -4.09 3.39
CA VAL A 267 16.59 -4.90 3.88
C VAL A 267 15.24 -4.23 3.63
N LEU A 268 15.12 -2.93 3.92
CA LEU A 268 13.87 -2.19 3.73
C LEU A 268 13.49 -2.07 2.24
N GLU A 269 14.48 -1.93 1.35
CA GLU A 269 14.29 -1.95 -0.11
C GLU A 269 13.93 -3.33 -0.68
N GLY A 270 14.09 -4.40 0.10
CA GLY A 270 13.79 -5.76 -0.34
C GLY A 270 14.95 -6.52 -0.93
N LYS A 271 16.16 -6.22 -0.46
CA LYS A 271 17.38 -6.93 -0.81
C LYS A 271 17.84 -7.73 0.41
N ASN A 272 18.67 -8.73 0.17
CA ASN A 272 19.27 -9.59 1.19
C ASN A 272 18.20 -10.22 2.12
N GLU A 273 18.30 -9.98 3.42
CA GLU A 273 17.41 -10.55 4.45
C GLU A 273 15.97 -10.02 4.37
N GLY A 274 15.73 -8.95 3.59
CA GLY A 274 14.39 -8.43 3.29
C GLY A 274 13.84 -8.88 1.92
N ALA A 275 14.56 -9.73 1.18
CA ALA A 275 14.19 -10.12 -0.17
C ALA A 275 13.02 -11.09 -0.21
N ASP A 276 12.02 -10.73 -1.01
CA ASP A 276 10.89 -11.59 -1.36
C ASP A 276 11.37 -12.61 -2.40
N HIS A 277 12.13 -13.63 -1.99
CA HIS A 277 12.62 -14.65 -2.91
C HIS A 277 11.45 -15.44 -3.50
N THR A 278 11.03 -15.07 -4.72
CA THR A 278 10.21 -15.89 -5.62
C THR A 278 11.12 -16.53 -6.66
N ASN A 279 12.12 -17.30 -6.23
CA ASN A 279 12.67 -18.27 -7.16
C ASN A 279 11.74 -19.47 -7.07
N GLU A 280 10.97 -19.68 -8.14
CA GLU A 280 10.61 -21.02 -8.57
C GLU A 280 11.84 -21.88 -8.36
N ASP A 281 11.80 -22.74 -7.35
CA ASP A 281 12.80 -23.80 -7.21
C ASP A 281 12.59 -24.67 -8.46
N THR A 282 13.32 -24.33 -9.52
CA THR A 282 13.44 -25.14 -10.72
C THR A 282 14.07 -26.43 -10.24
N ASP A 283 13.25 -27.49 -10.15
CA ASP A 283 13.75 -28.85 -10.14
C ASP A 283 14.66 -29.01 -11.38
N GLY A 284 15.96 -28.98 -11.15
CA GLY A 284 16.97 -28.86 -12.19
C GLY A 284 18.36 -29.04 -11.64
N ASP A 285 18.64 -30.27 -11.20
CA ASP A 285 19.98 -30.80 -10.96
C ASP A 285 20.94 -30.40 -12.10
N SER A 286 22.01 -29.64 -11.81
CA SER A 286 23.32 -29.66 -12.50
C SER A 286 24.28 -28.59 -11.95
N SER A 287 25.23 -29.06 -11.14
CA SER A 287 26.63 -28.63 -11.01
C SER A 287 27.06 -27.21 -11.42
N GLY A 288 27.55 -26.42 -10.45
CA GLY A 288 28.35 -25.22 -10.73
C GLY A 288 28.78 -24.46 -9.48
N GLN A 289 29.89 -24.87 -8.87
CA GLN A 289 30.54 -24.24 -7.70
C GLN A 289 30.57 -22.70 -7.74
N ARG A 290 30.14 -22.06 -6.64
CA ARG A 290 30.88 -20.94 -6.01
C ARG A 290 30.76 -20.96 -4.47
N MET A 291 31.76 -21.63 -3.90
CA MET A 291 32.40 -21.53 -2.58
C MET A 291 31.82 -20.56 -1.52
N SER A 292 31.36 -21.17 -0.42
CA SER A 292 31.90 -21.03 0.95
C SER A 292 31.97 -19.65 1.64
N SER A 293 31.00 -19.39 2.51
CA SER A 293 31.14 -18.72 3.81
C SER A 293 30.04 -19.31 4.70
N GLY A 294 30.26 -20.03 5.80
CA GLY A 294 31.25 -19.82 6.85
C GLY A 294 30.51 -19.86 8.19
N ILE A 295 30.02 -21.05 8.57
CA ILE A 295 29.82 -21.55 9.95
C ILE A 295 28.98 -20.67 10.89
N PHE A 296 27.65 -20.82 10.88
CA PHE A 296 26.75 -20.86 12.05
C PHE A 296 25.41 -21.49 11.58
N HIS A 297 25.37 -22.82 11.51
CA HIS A 297 24.16 -23.58 11.20
C HIS A 297 23.33 -23.76 12.49
N GLY A 298 22.33 -22.91 12.67
CA GLY A 298 21.10 -23.27 13.35
C GLY A 298 20.09 -23.63 12.28
N GLU A 299 20.06 -24.91 11.88
CA GLU A 299 19.09 -25.43 10.92
C GLU A 299 17.67 -25.21 11.46
N SER A 300 16.83 -24.56 10.65
CA SER A 300 15.39 -24.55 10.88
C SER A 300 14.89 -26.00 10.73
N MET A 301 14.49 -26.61 11.85
CA MET A 301 13.88 -27.96 11.89
C MET A 301 12.52 -28.05 11.16
N THR A 302 12.10 -26.98 10.49
CA THR A 302 11.02 -27.00 9.52
C THR A 302 11.62 -26.52 8.20
N GLY A 303 11.56 -27.32 7.13
CA GLY A 303 12.15 -27.01 5.82
C GLY A 303 11.55 -25.80 5.09
N ARG A 304 10.96 -24.83 5.81
CA ARG A 304 10.51 -23.54 5.30
C ARG A 304 11.64 -22.53 5.45
N LYS A 305 12.08 -21.95 4.33
CA LYS A 305 12.95 -20.75 4.30
C LYS A 305 12.35 -19.70 5.27
N PRO A 306 13.15 -19.08 6.16
CA PRO A 306 12.64 -18.07 7.08
C PRO A 306 12.01 -16.92 6.29
N ARG A 307 10.88 -16.38 6.79
CA ARG A 307 10.23 -15.22 6.16
C ARG A 307 11.22 -14.05 6.09
N PRO A 308 11.22 -13.26 5.01
CA PRO A 308 12.06 -12.07 4.93
C PRO A 308 11.71 -11.08 6.03
N VAL A 309 12.71 -10.33 6.48
CA VAL A 309 12.56 -9.28 7.49
C VAL A 309 11.61 -8.21 6.99
N ARG A 310 10.59 -7.90 7.80
CA ARG A 310 9.58 -6.88 7.47
C ARG A 310 9.78 -5.60 8.30
N PRO A 311 9.63 -4.39 7.73
CA PRO A 311 9.87 -3.13 8.44
C PRO A 311 9.06 -2.96 9.73
N GLY A 312 7.76 -3.27 9.70
CA GLY A 312 6.89 -3.13 10.86
C GLY A 312 7.15 -4.20 11.92
N MET A 313 7.37 -5.45 11.52
CA MET A 313 7.82 -6.52 12.44
C MET A 313 9.19 -6.25 13.04
N LEU A 314 10.11 -5.64 12.28
CA LEU A 314 11.43 -5.26 12.77
C LEU A 314 11.32 -4.20 13.88
N LEU A 315 10.54 -3.14 13.66
CA LEU A 315 10.32 -2.10 14.68
C LEU A 315 9.62 -2.66 15.93
N GLU A 316 8.66 -3.57 15.75
CA GLU A 316 8.01 -4.28 16.86
C GLU A 316 9.01 -5.11 17.66
N THR A 317 9.87 -5.87 16.97
CA THR A 317 10.89 -6.72 17.60
C THR A 317 11.91 -5.86 18.36
N VAL A 318 12.36 -4.75 17.78
CA VAL A 318 13.26 -3.79 18.45
C VAL A 318 12.61 -3.23 19.71
N THR A 319 11.33 -2.85 19.64
CA THR A 319 10.58 -2.30 20.77
C THR A 319 10.43 -3.31 21.90
N LYS A 320 10.09 -4.56 21.59
CA LYS A 320 9.97 -5.64 22.59
C LYS A 320 11.30 -5.97 23.26
N VAL A 321 12.38 -6.04 22.49
CA VAL A 321 13.72 -6.28 23.05
C VAL A 321 14.15 -5.11 23.94
N LEU A 322 13.89 -3.87 23.53
CA LEU A 322 14.12 -2.69 24.37
C LEU A 322 13.32 -2.75 25.67
N GLY A 323 12.03 -3.07 25.62
CA GLY A 323 11.18 -3.26 26.80
C GLY A 323 11.75 -4.31 27.76
N GLY A 324 12.23 -5.44 27.23
CA GLY A 324 12.92 -6.47 28.01
C GLY A 324 14.21 -5.99 28.67
N ILE A 325 15.02 -5.19 27.97
CA ILE A 325 16.27 -4.64 28.52
C ILE A 325 15.99 -3.63 29.63
N TYR A 326 14.98 -2.77 29.45
CA TYR A 326 14.60 -1.78 30.45
C TYR A 326 13.96 -2.41 31.69
N THR A 327 13.12 -3.44 31.53
CA THR A 327 12.54 -4.17 32.67
C THR A 327 13.57 -5.00 33.44
N SER A 328 14.61 -5.51 32.77
CA SER A 328 15.72 -6.23 33.40
C SER A 328 16.79 -5.31 34.02
N ASN A 329 16.58 -3.99 33.99
CA ASN A 329 17.43 -2.98 34.63
C ASN A 329 18.91 -3.05 34.22
N ALA A 330 19.16 -3.49 32.97
CA ALA A 330 20.49 -3.53 32.36
C ALA A 330 20.62 -2.49 31.22
N PRO A 331 20.34 -1.18 31.45
CA PRO A 331 20.55 -0.17 30.42
C PRO A 331 22.05 -0.08 30.13
N GLY A 332 22.44 -0.55 28.95
CA GLY A 332 23.83 -0.55 28.47
C GLY A 332 23.93 -0.03 27.05
N ILE A 333 25.14 -0.15 26.47
CA ILE A 333 25.44 0.24 25.09
C ILE A 333 24.45 -0.39 24.09
N THR A 334 23.97 -1.60 24.39
CA THR A 334 22.97 -2.32 23.57
C THR A 334 21.62 -1.59 23.50
N ALA A 335 21.14 -0.97 24.58
CA ALA A 335 19.87 -0.23 24.55
C ALA A 335 19.98 1.02 23.67
N GLN A 336 21.05 1.80 23.83
CA GLN A 336 21.32 2.98 23.00
C GLN A 336 21.49 2.61 21.51
N HIS A 337 22.13 1.47 21.24
CA HIS A 337 22.28 0.95 19.88
C HIS A 337 20.92 0.61 19.25
N LEU A 338 20.03 -0.04 20.01
CA LEU A 338 18.70 -0.40 19.54
C LEU A 338 17.80 0.84 19.32
N GLU A 339 17.89 1.84 20.19
CA GLU A 339 17.23 3.13 19.97
C GLU A 339 17.74 3.83 18.71
N TRP A 340 19.05 3.78 18.47
CA TRP A 340 19.65 4.28 17.24
C TRP A 340 19.15 3.51 16.01
N VAL A 341 19.07 2.17 16.07
CA VAL A 341 18.52 1.32 15.00
C VAL A 341 17.05 1.68 14.72
N HIS A 342 16.25 1.89 15.75
CA HIS A 342 14.86 2.32 15.63
C HIS A 342 14.76 3.66 14.88
N GLN A 343 15.52 4.68 15.32
CA GLN A 343 15.53 6.00 14.68
C GLN A 343 16.01 5.97 13.23
N GLN A 344 17.07 5.20 12.94
CA GLN A 344 17.60 5.07 11.58
C GLN A 344 16.63 4.35 10.66
N THR A 345 15.93 3.34 11.14
CA THR A 345 14.86 2.66 10.39
C THR A 345 13.79 3.66 9.96
N LEU A 346 13.31 4.53 10.87
CA LEU A 346 12.32 5.56 10.52
C LEU A 346 12.85 6.58 9.51
N GLN A 347 14.12 6.99 9.60
CA GLN A 347 14.73 7.90 8.62
C GLN A 347 14.80 7.28 7.23
N ILE A 348 15.22 6.01 7.13
CA ILE A 348 15.30 5.32 5.85
C ILE A 348 13.90 5.10 5.26
N LEU A 349 12.91 4.77 6.10
CA LEU A 349 11.53 4.63 5.64
C LEU A 349 10.97 5.95 5.10
N GLN A 350 11.34 7.08 5.70
CA GLN A 350 11.00 8.41 5.18
C GLN A 350 11.63 8.67 3.80
N GLU A 351 12.89 8.28 3.58
CA GLU A 351 13.56 8.35 2.26
C GLU A 351 12.94 7.41 1.21
N LEU A 352 12.39 6.27 1.64
CA LEU A 352 11.80 5.28 0.74
C LEU A 352 10.35 5.65 0.37
N ALA A 353 9.63 6.28 1.29
CA ALA A 353 8.22 6.65 1.12
C ALA A 353 7.99 7.83 0.15
N PHE A 354 8.92 8.78 0.08
CA PHE A 354 8.79 10.07 -0.63
C PHE A 354 10.11 10.49 -1.27
#